data_AF-A0A1S8TI23-F1
#
_entry.id   AF-A0A1S8TI23-F1
#
_cell.length_a   1.000
_cell.length_b   1.000
_cell.length_c   1.000
_cell.angle_alpha   90.00
_cell.angle_beta   90.00
_cell.angle_gamma   90.00
#
_symmetry.space_group_name_H-M   'P 1'
#
loop_
_entity.id
_entity.type
_entity.pdbx_description
1 polymer ?
#
loop_
_entity_poly.entity_id
_entity_poly.type
_entity_poly.pdbx_seq_one_letter_code
_entity_poly.pdbx_strand_id
1 'polypeptide(L)'
;MRALRYDDIILLCIQYIEDNIKEELTVESISKKMGYSIYHFSRIFREQMGVSLMEYVKERRIFRATEDIMLGKKILDVAIEYGYQTHSGFTKAFRKKYGFSPGFIHAIYIQRLFEGGNCYMDYDKIYENANIFLKGTENYKEPKELYGHLIESIQNNKIFYDFKMLEKAYDLACLAHKGQKRKSGEDYVTHPINVAIILAEMEADEETIIAGLLHDIIEEKTGVTLKEVEENFSVKVAKIISDVTNFNEKYSKIKNKEEFDDHVIMIKLADRLHNMRTIEFMESQRWKEKAKETIEIFSPIAAKFNNSKLKTELDNLALKYV
;
A
#
# COMPACT_ATOMS: atom_id res chain seq x y z
N MET A 1 9.80 27.81 -47.70
CA MET A 1 9.57 26.99 -46.49
C MET A 1 8.13 26.48 -46.58
N ARG A 2 7.90 25.19 -46.91
CA ARG A 2 6.54 24.64 -47.05
C ARG A 2 5.86 24.72 -45.68
N ALA A 3 4.66 25.29 -45.60
CA ALA A 3 3.84 25.19 -44.40
C ALA A 3 3.65 23.69 -44.10
N LEU A 4 4.05 23.25 -42.90
CA LEU A 4 3.82 21.88 -42.45
C LEU A 4 2.32 21.60 -42.52
N ARG A 5 1.92 20.45 -43.07
CA ARG A 5 0.51 20.06 -43.04
C ARG A 5 0.13 19.78 -41.59
N TYR A 6 -1.15 19.94 -41.25
CA TYR A 6 -1.60 19.69 -39.87
C TYR A 6 -1.23 18.28 -39.39
N ASP A 7 -1.23 17.29 -40.29
CA ASP A 7 -0.77 15.92 -40.01
C ASP A 7 0.70 15.88 -39.53
N ASP A 8 1.59 16.64 -40.17
CA ASP A 8 3.01 16.69 -39.83
C ASP A 8 3.21 17.34 -38.44
N ILE A 9 2.39 18.33 -38.09
CA ILE A 9 2.41 18.98 -36.77
C ILE A 9 1.88 18.05 -35.67
N ILE A 10 0.84 17.27 -35.95
CA ILE A 10 0.32 16.29 -34.99
C ILE A 10 1.35 15.19 -34.74
N LEU A 11 2.03 14.70 -35.77
CA LEU A 11 3.12 13.73 -35.62
C LEU A 11 4.26 14.28 -34.74
N LEU A 12 4.67 15.53 -34.97
CA LEU A 12 5.67 16.20 -34.13
C LEU A 12 5.20 16.35 -32.67
N CYS A 13 3.92 16.66 -32.45
CA CYS A 13 3.34 16.72 -31.12
C CYS A 13 3.34 15.36 -30.41
N ILE A 14 2.96 14.30 -31.12
CA ILE A 14 2.95 12.94 -30.56
C ILE A 14 4.36 12.52 -30.18
N GLN A 15 5.34 12.75 -31.06
CA GLN A 15 6.74 12.45 -30.75
C GLN A 15 7.22 13.21 -29.51
N TYR A 16 6.92 14.52 -29.44
CA TYR A 16 7.24 15.32 -28.27
C TYR A 16 6.59 14.79 -26.99
N ILE A 17 5.33 14.36 -27.04
CA ILE A 17 4.64 13.76 -25.89
C ILE A 17 5.34 12.46 -25.46
N GLU A 18 5.70 11.59 -26.40
CA GLU A 18 6.36 10.31 -26.09
C GLU A 18 7.74 10.53 -25.45
N ASP A 19 8.53 11.46 -25.98
CA ASP A 19 9.87 11.77 -25.46
C ASP A 19 9.84 12.39 -24.06
N ASN A 20 8.73 13.03 -23.69
CA ASN A 20 8.57 13.77 -22.43
C ASN A 20 7.40 13.22 -21.58
N ILE A 21 7.02 11.95 -21.76
CA ILE A 21 5.78 11.38 -21.22
C ILE A 21 5.74 11.37 -19.68
N LYS A 22 6.91 11.31 -19.05
CA LYS A 22 7.13 11.32 -17.59
C LYS A 22 7.26 12.72 -16.99
N GLU A 23 7.38 13.75 -17.82
CA GLU A 23 7.51 15.14 -17.37
C GLU A 23 6.15 15.81 -17.16
N GLU A 24 6.14 16.99 -16.55
CA GLU A 24 4.92 17.79 -16.39
C GLU A 24 4.48 18.39 -17.73
N LEU A 25 3.46 17.78 -18.34
CA LEU A 25 2.89 18.22 -19.62
C LEU A 25 1.59 18.98 -19.41
N THR A 26 1.50 20.17 -20.01
CA THR A 26 0.29 21.01 -20.00
C THR A 26 -0.13 21.39 -21.41
N VAL A 27 -1.41 21.71 -21.62
CA VAL A 27 -1.89 22.18 -22.94
C VAL A 27 -1.13 23.42 -23.39
N GLU A 28 -0.82 24.32 -22.45
CA GLU A 28 -0.07 25.55 -22.72
C GLU A 28 1.36 25.26 -23.17
N SER A 29 2.12 24.44 -22.42
CA SER A 29 3.51 24.11 -22.76
C SER A 29 3.60 23.40 -24.12
N ILE A 30 2.71 22.44 -24.37
CA ILE A 30 2.68 21.70 -25.65
C ILE A 30 2.27 22.63 -26.81
N SER A 31 1.22 23.44 -26.66
CA SER A 31 0.75 24.33 -27.74
C SER A 31 1.83 25.37 -28.10
N LYS A 32 2.49 25.92 -27.09
CA LYS A 32 3.61 26.85 -27.25
C LYS A 32 4.78 26.18 -27.96
N LYS A 33 5.13 24.93 -27.59
CA LYS A 33 6.18 24.14 -28.26
C LYS A 33 5.87 23.89 -29.74
N MET A 34 4.60 23.69 -30.08
CA MET A 34 4.14 23.49 -31.45
C MET A 34 4.01 24.80 -32.25
N GLY A 35 4.18 25.97 -31.63
CA GLY A 35 4.10 27.27 -32.28
C GLY A 35 2.68 27.77 -32.54
N TYR A 36 1.70 27.31 -31.76
CA TYR A 36 0.28 27.65 -31.94
C TYR A 36 -0.36 28.22 -30.68
N SER A 37 -1.44 28.99 -30.86
CA SER A 37 -2.30 29.38 -29.74
C SER A 37 -2.98 28.13 -29.15
N ILE A 38 -3.23 28.15 -27.84
CA ILE A 38 -3.87 27.06 -27.10
C ILE A 38 -5.19 26.63 -27.76
N TYR A 39 -6.02 27.60 -28.14
CA TYR A 39 -7.32 27.35 -28.76
C TYR A 39 -7.19 26.67 -30.12
N HIS A 40 -6.35 27.21 -31.01
CA HIS A 40 -6.17 26.69 -32.37
C HIS A 40 -5.59 25.28 -32.36
N PHE A 41 -4.55 25.08 -31.53
CA PHE A 41 -3.90 23.78 -31.41
C PHE A 41 -4.83 22.72 -30.83
N SER A 42 -5.55 23.05 -29.75
CA SER A 42 -6.50 22.12 -29.12
C SER A 42 -7.61 21.69 -30.07
N ARG A 43 -8.08 22.60 -30.93
CA ARG A 43 -9.08 22.32 -31.95
C ARG A 43 -8.55 21.36 -33.01
N ILE A 44 -7.41 21.66 -33.61
CA ILE A 44 -6.79 20.81 -34.64
C ILE A 44 -6.48 19.42 -34.07
N PHE A 45 -5.88 19.36 -32.87
CA PHE A 45 -5.54 18.10 -32.24
C PHE A 45 -6.78 17.24 -32.03
N ARG A 46 -7.88 17.82 -31.55
CA ARG A 46 -9.14 17.08 -31.36
C ARG A 46 -9.77 16.65 -32.68
N GLU A 47 -9.76 17.50 -33.70
CA GLU A 47 -10.27 17.18 -35.04
C GLU A 47 -9.50 16.00 -35.67
N GLN A 48 -8.19 15.92 -35.45
CA GLN A 48 -7.33 14.86 -36.01
C GLN A 48 -7.32 13.58 -35.16
N MET A 49 -7.27 13.70 -33.83
CA MET A 49 -7.09 12.55 -32.93
C MET A 49 -8.40 12.03 -32.33
N GLY A 50 -9.52 12.74 -32.52
CA GLY A 50 -10.81 12.39 -31.94
C GLY A 50 -10.93 12.58 -30.42
N VAL A 51 -9.83 12.92 -29.73
CA VAL A 51 -9.77 13.12 -28.28
C VAL A 51 -9.06 14.43 -27.95
N SER A 52 -9.26 14.93 -26.74
CA SER A 52 -8.50 16.10 -26.27
C SER A 52 -7.02 15.75 -26.06
N LEU A 53 -6.13 16.73 -26.22
CA LEU A 53 -4.69 16.59 -26.02
C LEU A 53 -4.34 15.96 -24.66
N MET A 54 -4.94 16.43 -23.56
CA MET A 54 -4.63 15.88 -22.23
C MET A 54 -5.25 14.50 -22.00
N GLU A 55 -6.36 14.17 -22.65
CA GLU A 55 -6.88 12.80 -22.60
C GLU A 55 -5.92 11.85 -23.33
N TYR A 56 -5.41 12.24 -24.50
CA TYR A 56 -4.39 11.49 -25.21
C TYR A 56 -3.15 11.25 -24.34
N VAL A 57 -2.60 12.30 -23.71
CA VAL A 57 -1.45 12.17 -22.80
C VAL A 57 -1.73 11.19 -21.66
N LYS A 58 -2.91 11.26 -21.02
CA LYS A 58 -3.31 10.33 -19.95
C LYS A 58 -3.37 8.89 -20.45
N GLU A 59 -3.95 8.65 -21.63
CA GLU A 59 -4.02 7.30 -22.21
C GLU A 59 -2.63 6.74 -22.52
N ARG A 60 -1.74 7.57 -23.07
CA ARG A 60 -0.35 7.16 -23.36
C ARG A 60 0.45 6.88 -22.10
N ARG A 61 0.28 7.67 -21.04
CA ARG A 61 0.86 7.42 -19.71
C ARG A 61 0.42 6.07 -19.14
N ILE A 62 -0.87 5.75 -19.18
CA ILE A 62 -1.39 4.44 -18.74
C ILE A 62 -0.79 3.30 -19.57
N PHE A 63 -0.68 3.47 -20.88
CA PHE A 63 -0.09 2.46 -21.76
C PHE A 63 1.39 2.19 -21.41
N ARG A 64 2.23 3.24 -21.32
CA ARG A 64 3.65 3.12 -20.97
C ARG A 64 3.86 2.58 -19.56
N ALA A 65 3.04 3.00 -18.62
CA ALA A 65 3.00 2.44 -17.27
C ALA A 65 2.71 0.93 -17.28
N THR A 66 1.84 0.46 -18.17
CA THR A 66 1.54 -0.97 -18.32
C THR A 66 2.76 -1.76 -18.74
N GLU A 67 3.53 -1.26 -19.72
CA GLU A 67 4.79 -1.89 -20.16
C GLU A 67 5.78 -2.02 -19.00
N ASP A 68 5.95 -0.94 -18.24
CA ASP A 68 6.85 -0.89 -17.08
C ASP A 68 6.41 -1.88 -15.96
N ILE A 69 5.11 -2.02 -15.71
CA ILE A 69 4.55 -2.98 -14.73
C ILE A 69 4.72 -4.43 -15.20
N MET A 70 4.55 -4.68 -16.50
CA MET A 70 4.80 -5.99 -17.09
C MET A 70 6.28 -6.37 -17.02
N LEU A 71 7.20 -5.41 -17.05
CA LEU A 71 8.63 -5.64 -16.83
C LEU A 71 9.00 -5.85 -15.34
N GLY A 72 8.00 -5.92 -14.46
CA GLY A 72 8.18 -6.19 -13.04
C GLY A 72 8.44 -4.96 -12.19
N LYS A 73 8.31 -3.74 -12.73
CA LYS A 73 8.42 -2.53 -11.90
C LYS A 73 7.24 -2.40 -10.95
N LYS A 74 7.51 -1.84 -9.77
CA LYS A 74 6.49 -1.61 -8.73
C LYS A 74 5.42 -0.65 -9.23
N ILE A 75 4.16 -1.00 -8.98
CA ILE A 75 2.99 -0.24 -9.48
C ILE A 75 3.00 1.21 -8.98
N LEU A 76 3.43 1.45 -7.73
CA LEU A 76 3.50 2.79 -7.16
C LEU A 76 4.58 3.65 -7.81
N ASP A 77 5.80 3.11 -7.97
CA ASP A 77 6.91 3.78 -8.66
C ASP A 77 6.47 4.21 -10.07
N VAL A 78 5.84 3.28 -10.78
CA VAL A 78 5.32 3.53 -12.12
C VAL A 78 4.23 4.62 -12.09
N ALA A 79 3.29 4.57 -11.15
CA ALA A 79 2.26 5.61 -11.05
C ALA A 79 2.88 7.00 -10.88
N ILE A 80 3.88 7.14 -10.01
CA ILE A 80 4.59 8.41 -9.76
C ILE A 80 5.38 8.84 -11.00
N GLU A 81 6.15 7.94 -11.61
CA GLU A 81 6.95 8.21 -12.82
C GLU A 81 6.09 8.72 -13.97
N TYR A 82 4.82 8.30 -14.07
CA TYR A 82 3.89 8.77 -15.10
C TYR A 82 2.96 9.90 -14.60
N GLY A 83 3.32 10.58 -13.51
CA GLY A 83 2.70 11.81 -13.05
C GLY A 83 1.36 11.64 -12.34
N TYR A 84 1.11 10.48 -11.72
CA TYR A 84 -0.03 10.29 -10.82
C TYR A 84 0.39 10.61 -9.38
N GLN A 85 -0.35 11.50 -8.74
CA GLN A 85 -0.08 11.93 -7.35
C GLN A 85 -0.49 10.88 -6.32
N THR A 86 -1.39 9.96 -6.67
CA THR A 86 -1.90 8.94 -5.75
C THR A 86 -2.07 7.58 -6.45
N HIS A 87 -1.82 6.51 -5.70
CA HIS A 87 -2.04 5.14 -6.14
C HIS A 87 -3.51 4.87 -6.57
N SER A 88 -4.46 5.44 -5.82
CA SER A 88 -5.89 5.30 -6.10
C SER A 88 -6.30 6.00 -7.40
N GLY A 89 -5.71 7.16 -7.70
CA GLY A 89 -5.92 7.89 -8.95
C GLY A 89 -5.43 7.10 -10.16
N PHE A 90 -4.22 6.54 -10.08
CA PHE A 90 -3.66 5.67 -11.12
C PHE A 90 -4.52 4.42 -11.35
N THR A 91 -4.87 3.71 -10.28
CA THR A 91 -5.66 2.47 -10.36
C THR A 91 -7.04 2.71 -11.00
N LYS A 92 -7.72 3.83 -10.66
CA LYS A 92 -9.00 4.21 -11.28
C LYS A 92 -8.84 4.48 -12.78
N ALA A 93 -7.81 5.23 -13.17
CA ALA A 93 -7.54 5.52 -14.58
C ALA A 93 -7.20 4.25 -15.38
N PHE A 94 -6.38 3.37 -14.80
CA PHE A 94 -6.01 2.09 -15.40
C PHE A 94 -7.23 1.18 -15.60
N ARG A 95 -8.07 1.03 -14.57
CA ARG A 95 -9.34 0.27 -14.66
C ARG A 95 -10.30 0.86 -15.69
N LYS A 96 -10.40 2.18 -15.77
CA LYS A 96 -11.25 2.85 -16.78
C LYS A 96 -10.81 2.48 -18.20
N LYS A 97 -9.49 2.36 -18.45
CA LYS A 97 -8.94 2.03 -19.77
C LYS A 97 -9.08 0.56 -20.13
N TYR A 98 -8.76 -0.35 -19.21
CA TYR A 98 -8.60 -1.77 -19.51
C TYR A 98 -9.66 -2.70 -18.90
N GLY A 99 -10.47 -2.21 -17.96
CA GLY A 99 -11.49 -3.01 -17.26
C GLY A 99 -10.98 -3.81 -16.05
N PHE A 100 -9.68 -3.79 -15.76
CA PHE A 100 -9.05 -4.52 -14.65
C PHE A 100 -7.95 -3.69 -13.95
N SER A 101 -7.47 -4.13 -12.78
CA SER A 101 -6.42 -3.41 -12.02
C SER A 101 -5.02 -3.64 -12.59
N PRO A 102 -4.06 -2.74 -12.31
CA PRO A 102 -2.66 -2.94 -12.69
C PRO A 102 -2.06 -4.24 -12.12
N GLY A 103 -2.44 -4.63 -10.90
CA GLY A 103 -2.01 -5.90 -10.28
C GLY A 103 -2.49 -7.14 -11.03
N PHE A 104 -3.63 -7.09 -11.73
CA PHE A 104 -4.13 -8.21 -12.53
C PHE A 104 -3.27 -8.46 -13.77
N ILE A 105 -2.80 -7.39 -14.43
CA ILE A 105 -1.84 -7.49 -15.55
C ILE A 105 -0.53 -8.11 -15.08
N HIS A 106 -0.04 -7.67 -13.92
CA HIS A 106 1.17 -8.22 -13.34
C HIS A 106 1.01 -9.72 -13.05
N ALA A 107 -0.13 -10.15 -12.51
CA ALA A 107 -0.44 -11.56 -12.29
C ALA A 107 -0.51 -12.38 -13.59
N ILE A 108 -1.13 -11.86 -14.66
CA ILE A 108 -1.17 -12.51 -15.98
C ILE A 108 0.23 -12.65 -16.58
N TYR A 109 1.06 -11.62 -16.45
CA TYR A 109 2.44 -11.64 -16.93
C TYR A 109 3.25 -12.73 -16.21
N ILE A 110 3.15 -12.77 -14.89
CA ILE A 110 3.77 -13.80 -14.05
C ILE A 110 3.27 -15.21 -14.45
N GLN A 111 1.96 -15.40 -14.66
CA GLN A 111 1.41 -16.66 -15.14
C GLN A 111 1.97 -17.08 -16.51
N ARG A 112 2.10 -16.15 -17.47
CA ARG A 112 2.71 -16.44 -18.77
C ARG A 112 4.19 -16.79 -18.70
N LEU A 113 4.93 -16.19 -17.76
CA LEU A 113 6.31 -16.59 -17.46
C LEU A 113 6.37 -18.03 -16.93
N PHE A 114 5.41 -18.44 -16.09
CA PHE A 114 5.31 -19.81 -15.58
C PHE A 114 4.96 -20.86 -16.67
N GLU A 115 4.21 -20.48 -17.70
CA GLU A 115 3.82 -21.38 -18.80
C GLU A 115 4.95 -21.56 -19.85
N GLY A 116 5.96 -20.69 -19.87
CA GLY A 116 7.12 -20.75 -20.78
C GLY A 116 8.37 -21.36 -20.13
N GLY A 117 8.39 -22.69 -19.99
CA GLY A 117 9.43 -23.44 -19.29
C GLY A 117 10.89 -23.27 -19.75
N ASN A 118 11.79 -23.68 -18.84
CA ASN A 118 13.27 -23.68 -18.88
C ASN A 118 13.99 -22.38 -18.51
N CYS A 119 13.92 -22.04 -17.22
CA CYS A 119 15.14 -21.72 -16.47
C CYS A 119 15.02 -22.41 -15.12
N TYR A 120 16.12 -23.02 -14.65
CA TYR A 120 16.30 -23.34 -13.23
C TYR A 120 16.25 -22.01 -12.48
N MET A 121 15.05 -21.58 -12.13
CA MET A 121 14.81 -20.38 -11.34
C MET A 121 14.41 -20.84 -9.94
N ASP A 122 15.08 -20.24 -8.97
CA ASP A 122 14.84 -20.42 -7.55
C ASP A 122 13.41 -19.95 -7.23
N TYR A 123 12.52 -20.93 -7.06
CA TYR A 123 11.09 -20.70 -6.88
C TYR A 123 10.78 -19.94 -5.58
N ASP A 124 11.57 -20.15 -4.53
CA ASP A 124 11.41 -19.42 -3.26
C ASP A 124 11.66 -17.92 -3.46
N LYS A 125 12.68 -17.55 -4.24
CA LYS A 125 12.89 -16.17 -4.69
C LYS A 125 11.75 -15.63 -5.54
N ILE A 126 11.11 -16.43 -6.38
CA ILE A 126 9.96 -15.96 -7.17
C ILE A 126 8.76 -15.72 -6.27
N TYR A 127 8.49 -16.56 -5.27
CA TYR A 127 7.39 -16.32 -4.33
C TYR A 127 7.63 -15.10 -3.44
N GLU A 128 8.88 -14.87 -3.00
CA GLU A 128 9.28 -13.64 -2.29
C GLU A 128 9.18 -12.39 -3.19
N ASN A 129 9.59 -12.48 -4.47
CA ASN A 129 9.60 -11.34 -5.39
C ASN A 129 8.24 -11.07 -6.08
N ALA A 130 7.40 -12.09 -6.25
CA ALA A 130 6.07 -11.98 -6.87
C ALA A 130 5.03 -11.40 -5.91
N ASN A 131 5.38 -11.24 -4.63
CA ASN A 131 4.61 -10.42 -3.70
C ASN A 131 3.15 -10.94 -3.58
N ILE A 132 2.91 -12.25 -3.67
CA ILE A 132 1.54 -12.82 -3.80
C ILE A 132 0.81 -12.79 -2.44
N PHE A 133 1.55 -12.95 -1.35
CA PHE A 133 1.09 -12.81 0.03
C PHE A 133 2.01 -11.82 0.77
N LEU A 134 1.57 -11.30 1.92
CA LEU A 134 2.45 -10.57 2.85
C LEU A 134 3.51 -11.55 3.38
N LYS A 135 4.75 -11.10 3.69
CA LYS A 135 5.74 -12.03 4.25
C LYS A 135 5.15 -12.66 5.51
N GLY A 136 5.40 -13.95 5.70
CA GLY A 136 4.90 -14.70 6.84
C GLY A 136 5.41 -14.10 8.15
N THR A 137 4.65 -14.27 9.23
CA THR A 137 5.13 -13.89 10.57
C THR A 137 6.17 -14.91 11.01
N GLU A 138 7.38 -14.43 11.30
CA GLU A 138 8.45 -15.25 11.83
C GLU A 138 8.29 -15.37 13.35
N ASN A 139 7.92 -16.56 13.81
CA ASN A 139 7.83 -16.87 15.23
C ASN A 139 9.23 -17.13 15.82
N TYR A 140 9.37 -16.84 17.12
CA TYR A 140 10.55 -17.05 17.97
C TYR A 140 11.75 -16.17 17.63
N LYS A 141 11.51 -15.07 16.92
CA LYS A 141 12.55 -14.09 16.59
C LYS A 141 12.73 -13.11 17.74
N GLU A 142 14.00 -12.76 17.98
CA GLU A 142 14.35 -11.71 18.95
C GLU A 142 13.80 -10.36 18.46
N PRO A 143 13.33 -9.46 19.36
CA PRO A 143 12.77 -8.17 18.99
C PRO A 143 13.67 -7.35 18.05
N LYS A 144 14.99 -7.43 18.26
CA LYS A 144 15.98 -6.72 17.44
C LYS A 144 16.08 -7.27 16.02
N GLU A 145 15.89 -8.58 15.82
CA GLU A 145 15.86 -9.18 14.48
C GLU A 145 14.59 -8.75 13.74
N LEU A 146 13.44 -8.79 14.41
CA LEU A 146 12.18 -8.31 13.84
C LEU A 146 12.24 -6.82 13.48
N TYR A 147 12.91 -6.00 14.29
CA TYR A 147 13.14 -4.60 13.95
C TYR A 147 14.01 -4.45 12.69
N GLY A 148 15.05 -5.29 12.53
CA GLY A 148 15.82 -5.38 11.29
C GLY A 148 14.93 -5.67 10.07
N HIS A 149 13.98 -6.61 10.19
CA HIS A 149 13.03 -6.92 9.12
C HIS A 149 12.06 -5.78 8.83
N LEU A 150 11.65 -5.02 9.85
CA LEU A 150 10.86 -3.81 9.64
C LEU A 150 11.63 -2.80 8.79
N ILE A 151 12.89 -2.52 9.12
CA ILE A 151 13.75 -1.62 8.33
C ILE A 151 13.92 -2.14 6.91
N GLU A 152 14.16 -3.44 6.73
CA GLU A 152 14.30 -4.05 5.42
C GLU A 152 13.00 -3.92 4.60
N SER A 153 11.83 -4.18 5.17
CA SER A 153 10.53 -4.03 4.50
C SER A 153 10.28 -2.57 4.07
N ILE A 154 10.62 -1.59 4.92
CA ILE A 154 10.53 -0.16 4.60
C ILE A 154 11.45 0.20 3.42
N GLN A 155 12.70 -0.25 3.47
CA GLN A 155 13.70 0.00 2.43
C GLN A 155 13.32 -0.67 1.10
N ASN A 156 12.88 -1.93 1.16
CA ASN A 156 12.42 -2.68 0.00
C ASN A 156 11.23 -1.98 -0.65
N ASN A 157 10.32 -1.42 0.13
CA ASN A 157 9.18 -0.64 -0.36
C ASN A 157 9.52 0.80 -0.75
N LYS A 158 10.81 1.16 -0.72
CA LYS A 158 11.34 2.49 -1.08
C LYS A 158 10.61 3.61 -0.35
N ILE A 159 10.17 3.35 0.88
CA ILE A 159 9.48 4.35 1.68
C ILE A 159 10.52 5.22 2.38
N PHE A 160 10.38 6.53 2.28
CA PHE A 160 11.31 7.50 2.85
C PHE A 160 10.82 7.93 4.23
N TYR A 161 11.51 7.50 5.28
CA TYR A 161 11.19 7.86 6.67
C TYR A 161 12.40 8.43 7.41
N ASP A 162 12.12 9.13 8.51
CA ASP A 162 13.12 9.42 9.52
C ASP A 162 13.28 8.21 10.45
N PHE A 163 14.27 7.38 10.15
CA PHE A 163 14.58 6.20 10.97
C PHE A 163 14.83 6.54 12.45
N LYS A 164 15.16 7.79 12.81
CA LYS A 164 15.29 8.19 14.22
C LYS A 164 13.97 8.17 14.96
N MET A 165 12.88 8.61 14.32
CA MET A 165 11.55 8.58 14.93
C MET A 165 11.06 7.13 15.09
N LEU A 166 11.35 6.30 14.10
CA LEU A 166 11.04 4.88 14.15
C LEU A 166 11.85 4.13 15.22
N GLU A 167 13.15 4.41 15.35
CA GLU A 167 14.01 3.86 16.40
C GLU A 167 13.52 4.27 17.79
N LYS A 168 13.18 5.55 17.97
CA LYS A 168 12.59 6.05 19.22
C LYS A 168 11.27 5.33 19.58
N ALA A 169 10.41 5.08 18.60
CA ALA A 169 9.16 4.34 18.80
C ALA A 169 9.43 2.88 19.19
N TYR A 170 10.41 2.24 18.55
CA TYR A 170 10.82 0.87 18.87
C TYR A 170 11.36 0.76 20.31
N ASP A 171 12.22 1.69 20.73
CA ASP A 171 12.75 1.70 22.09
C ASP A 171 11.66 1.90 23.13
N LEU A 172 10.70 2.80 22.86
CA LEU A 172 9.55 3.01 23.74
C LEU A 172 8.68 1.74 23.85
N ALA A 173 8.40 1.06 22.73
CA ALA A 173 7.63 -0.18 22.72
C ALA A 173 8.35 -1.29 23.52
N CYS A 174 9.67 -1.43 23.35
CA CYS A 174 10.49 -2.38 24.10
C CYS A 174 10.47 -2.09 25.61
N LEU A 175 10.55 -0.82 25.99
CA LEU A 175 10.50 -0.41 27.39
C LEU A 175 9.11 -0.65 28.00
N ALA A 176 8.06 -0.24 27.31
CA ALA A 176 6.67 -0.34 27.77
C ALA A 176 6.24 -1.79 28.01
N HIS A 177 6.66 -2.71 27.13
CA HIS A 177 6.32 -4.14 27.22
C HIS A 177 7.39 -4.99 27.91
N LYS A 178 8.38 -4.38 28.58
CA LYS A 178 9.47 -5.11 29.24
C LYS A 178 8.95 -6.09 30.28
N GLY A 179 9.34 -7.35 30.14
CA GLY A 179 8.93 -8.44 31.04
C GLY A 179 7.53 -8.99 30.79
N GLN A 180 6.78 -8.43 29.84
CA GLN A 180 5.50 -8.97 29.40
C GLN A 180 5.72 -10.08 28.36
N LYS A 181 4.94 -11.14 28.44
CA LYS A 181 5.03 -12.30 27.54
C LYS A 181 3.72 -12.50 26.78
N ARG A 182 3.81 -12.92 25.51
CA ARG A 182 2.67 -13.41 24.74
C ARG A 182 2.26 -14.81 25.21
N LYS A 183 1.06 -15.25 24.80
CA LYS A 183 0.61 -16.63 25.02
C LYS A 183 1.50 -17.67 24.34
N SER A 184 2.26 -17.30 23.30
CA SER A 184 3.29 -18.12 22.66
C SER A 184 4.55 -18.32 23.51
N GLY A 185 4.76 -17.50 24.55
CA GLY A 185 5.97 -17.47 25.39
C GLY A 185 7.02 -16.44 24.96
N GLU A 186 6.85 -15.79 23.81
CA GLU A 186 7.72 -14.72 23.31
C GLU A 186 7.52 -13.41 24.08
N ASP A 187 8.46 -12.47 23.94
CA ASP A 187 8.30 -11.11 24.47
C ASP A 187 7.11 -10.42 23.81
N TYR A 188 6.27 -9.73 24.59
CA TYR A 188 5.04 -9.13 24.07
C TYR A 188 5.30 -8.15 22.91
N VAL A 189 6.43 -7.41 22.98
CA VAL A 189 6.84 -6.44 21.96
C VAL A 189 6.97 -7.04 20.55
N THR A 190 7.17 -8.36 20.41
CA THR A 190 7.21 -9.01 19.09
C THR A 190 5.91 -8.83 18.32
N HIS A 191 4.76 -8.71 18.99
CA HIS A 191 3.48 -8.47 18.33
C HIS A 191 3.39 -7.08 17.67
N PRO A 192 3.56 -5.96 18.41
CA PRO A 192 3.58 -4.63 17.79
C PRO A 192 4.64 -4.48 16.69
N ILE A 193 5.80 -5.11 16.81
CA ILE A 193 6.82 -5.09 15.74
C ILE A 193 6.31 -5.81 14.49
N ASN A 194 5.71 -6.99 14.62
CA ASN A 194 5.13 -7.69 13.47
C ASN A 194 3.95 -6.92 12.84
N VAL A 195 3.14 -6.22 13.65
CA VAL A 195 2.09 -5.32 13.14
C VAL A 195 2.73 -4.20 12.31
N ALA A 196 3.80 -3.58 12.80
CA ALA A 196 4.55 -2.57 12.05
C ALA A 196 5.15 -3.12 10.73
N ILE A 197 5.66 -4.36 10.72
CA ILE A 197 6.15 -5.02 9.49
C ILE A 197 5.02 -5.17 8.48
N ILE A 198 3.86 -5.67 8.91
CA ILE A 198 2.68 -5.81 8.04
C ILE A 198 2.26 -4.44 7.50
N LEU A 199 2.27 -3.38 8.32
CA LEU A 199 1.96 -2.02 7.87
C LEU A 199 2.96 -1.49 6.85
N ALA A 200 4.26 -1.76 7.04
CA ALA A 200 5.29 -1.42 6.05
C ALA A 200 5.08 -2.16 4.72
N GLU A 201 4.67 -3.44 4.76
CA GLU A 201 4.32 -4.22 3.58
C GLU A 201 3.02 -3.77 2.91
N MET A 202 2.10 -3.20 3.69
CA MET A 202 0.91 -2.51 3.20
C MET A 202 1.20 -1.11 2.66
N GLU A 203 2.48 -0.69 2.66
CA GLU A 203 2.95 0.63 2.19
C GLU A 203 2.29 1.79 2.97
N ALA A 204 2.03 1.61 4.26
CA ALA A 204 1.49 2.65 5.13
C ALA A 204 2.47 3.82 5.30
N ASP A 205 2.01 4.99 5.76
CA ASP A 205 2.91 6.11 6.09
C ASP A 205 3.63 5.93 7.43
N GLU A 206 4.63 6.77 7.67
CA GLU A 206 5.49 6.75 8.87
C GLU A 206 4.68 6.82 10.17
N GLU A 207 3.72 7.74 10.24
CA GLU A 207 2.90 7.95 11.44
C GLU A 207 2.02 6.73 11.73
N THR A 208 1.54 6.04 10.69
CA THR A 208 0.76 4.81 10.83
C THR A 208 1.62 3.64 11.31
N ILE A 209 2.84 3.50 10.80
CA ILE A 209 3.76 2.46 11.26
C ILE A 209 4.17 2.70 12.70
N ILE A 210 4.51 3.96 13.05
CA ILE A 210 4.80 4.35 14.45
C ILE A 210 3.59 4.06 15.33
N ALA A 211 2.39 4.49 14.93
CA ALA A 211 1.17 4.23 15.70
C ALA A 211 0.89 2.72 15.83
N GLY A 212 1.14 1.91 14.80
CA GLY A 212 1.03 0.45 14.85
C GLY A 212 2.04 -0.21 15.79
N LEU A 213 3.28 0.31 15.85
CA LEU A 213 4.30 -0.15 16.79
C LEU A 213 3.94 0.19 18.25
N LEU A 214 3.16 1.26 18.45
CA LEU A 214 2.77 1.78 19.76
C LEU A 214 1.31 1.47 20.14
N HIS A 215 0.55 0.75 19.30
CA HIS A 215 -0.92 0.71 19.44
C HIS A 215 -1.43 0.08 20.75
N ASP A 216 -0.64 -0.84 21.32
CA ASP A 216 -0.93 -1.56 22.55
C ASP A 216 -0.16 -1.01 23.77
N ILE A 217 0.56 0.11 23.65
CA ILE A 217 1.31 0.67 24.79
C ILE A 217 0.43 1.48 25.72
N ILE A 218 -0.81 1.79 25.36
CA ILE A 218 -1.73 2.58 26.20
C ILE A 218 -2.65 1.64 26.96
N GLU A 219 -2.02 0.70 27.67
CA GLU A 219 -2.68 -0.16 28.64
C GLU A 219 -2.29 0.27 30.06
N GLU A 220 -3.15 0.02 31.05
CA GLU A 220 -2.86 0.34 32.46
C GLU A 220 -1.53 -0.28 32.96
N LYS A 221 -1.05 -1.35 32.31
CA LYS A 221 0.15 -2.11 32.69
C LYS A 221 1.47 -1.46 32.25
N THR A 222 1.45 -0.56 31.29
CA THR A 222 2.67 0.04 30.72
C THR A 222 3.01 1.40 31.34
N GLY A 223 2.00 2.11 31.88
CA GLY A 223 2.15 3.43 32.49
C GLY A 223 2.38 4.58 31.50
N VAL A 224 2.42 4.30 30.18
CA VAL A 224 2.60 5.32 29.13
C VAL A 224 1.28 6.02 28.85
N THR A 225 1.31 7.35 28.71
CA THR A 225 0.10 8.17 28.47
C THR A 225 0.03 8.68 27.02
N LEU A 226 -1.19 8.94 26.52
CA LEU A 226 -1.40 9.59 25.22
C LEU A 226 -0.66 10.92 25.11
N LYS A 227 -0.58 11.68 26.21
CA LYS A 227 0.12 12.96 26.27
C LYS A 227 1.62 12.79 26.07
N GLU A 228 2.21 11.77 26.67
CA GLU A 228 3.62 11.45 26.48
C GLU A 228 3.92 11.06 25.02
N VAL A 229 3.02 10.32 24.37
CA VAL A 229 3.13 10.00 22.94
C VAL A 229 3.04 11.27 22.07
N GLU A 230 2.11 12.16 22.38
CA GLU A 230 1.97 13.45 21.67
C GLU A 230 3.22 14.31 21.79
N GLU A 231 3.79 14.41 22.99
CA GLU A 231 5.02 15.17 23.26
C GLU A 231 6.27 14.56 22.58
N ASN A 232 6.31 13.23 22.45
CA ASN A 232 7.47 12.52 21.90
C ASN A 232 7.44 12.29 20.39
N PHE A 233 6.26 12.27 19.77
CA PHE A 233 6.08 11.94 18.35
C PHE A 233 5.26 13.01 17.62
N SER A 234 3.93 12.89 17.62
CA SER A 234 3.03 13.88 17.04
C SER A 234 1.61 13.76 17.61
N VAL A 235 0.86 14.86 17.51
CA VAL A 235 -0.59 14.89 17.82
C VAL A 235 -1.34 13.86 16.99
N LYS A 236 -0.94 13.67 15.72
CA LYS A 236 -1.59 12.72 14.82
C LYS A 236 -1.34 11.27 15.26
N VAL A 237 -0.11 10.91 15.64
CA VAL A 237 0.21 9.57 16.17
C VAL A 237 -0.61 9.28 17.44
N ALA A 238 -0.64 10.21 18.40
CA ALA A 238 -1.43 10.05 19.61
C ALA A 238 -2.93 9.88 19.33
N LYS A 239 -3.47 10.66 18.38
CA LYS A 239 -4.87 10.54 17.95
C LYS A 239 -5.16 9.18 17.32
N ILE A 240 -4.30 8.70 16.42
CA ILE A 240 -4.46 7.38 15.77
C ILE A 240 -4.50 6.28 16.84
N ILE A 241 -3.56 6.28 17.78
CA ILE A 241 -3.52 5.26 18.86
C ILE A 241 -4.80 5.34 19.70
N SER A 242 -5.22 6.54 20.12
CA SER A 242 -6.48 6.72 20.85
C SER A 242 -7.69 6.18 20.09
N ASP A 243 -7.72 6.32 18.76
CA ASP A 243 -8.82 5.84 17.93
C ASP A 243 -8.76 4.32 17.73
N VAL A 244 -7.57 3.73 17.65
CA VAL A 244 -7.34 2.28 17.60
C VAL A 244 -7.77 1.61 18.91
N THR A 245 -7.37 2.14 20.06
CA THR A 245 -7.73 1.60 21.38
C THR A 245 -9.25 1.58 21.58
N ASN A 246 -9.94 2.63 21.12
CA ASN A 246 -11.40 2.77 21.25
C ASN A 246 -12.18 2.28 20.02
N PHE A 247 -11.54 1.51 19.14
CA PHE A 247 -12.09 1.13 17.84
C PHE A 247 -13.46 0.46 17.96
N ASN A 248 -13.61 -0.55 18.81
CA ASN A 248 -14.85 -1.32 18.92
C ASN A 248 -16.04 -0.44 19.34
N GLU A 249 -15.84 0.46 20.30
CA GLU A 249 -16.87 1.38 20.77
C GLU A 249 -17.26 2.36 19.65
N LYS A 250 -16.28 3.00 19.02
CA LYS A 250 -16.51 3.99 17.96
C LYS A 250 -17.13 3.36 16.71
N TYR A 251 -16.63 2.19 16.30
CA TYR A 251 -17.07 1.49 15.09
C TYR A 251 -18.53 1.03 15.18
N SER A 252 -19.00 0.68 16.39
CA SER A 252 -20.40 0.32 16.63
C SER A 252 -21.38 1.50 16.51
N LYS A 253 -20.93 2.73 16.83
CA LYS A 253 -21.77 3.94 16.87
C LYS A 253 -21.89 4.64 15.52
N ILE A 254 -20.98 4.38 14.59
CA ILE A 254 -20.94 5.03 13.29
C ILE A 254 -21.91 4.34 12.32
N LYS A 255 -22.85 5.11 11.76
CA LYS A 255 -23.85 4.61 10.79
C LYS A 255 -23.21 4.24 9.46
N ASN A 256 -22.28 5.06 8.97
CA ASN A 256 -21.51 4.78 7.77
C ASN A 256 -20.07 4.44 8.12
N LYS A 257 -19.75 3.15 8.16
CA LYS A 257 -18.42 2.61 8.51
C LYS A 257 -17.28 3.13 7.62
N GLU A 258 -17.59 3.79 6.51
CA GLU A 258 -16.64 4.45 5.60
C GLU A 258 -16.14 5.82 6.11
N GLU A 259 -16.68 6.33 7.22
CA GLU A 259 -16.24 7.58 7.85
C GLU A 259 -15.05 7.38 8.82
N PHE A 260 -14.58 6.14 9.00
CA PHE A 260 -13.47 5.86 9.90
C PHE A 260 -12.13 6.24 9.25
N ASP A 261 -11.22 6.73 10.08
CA ASP A 261 -9.86 7.11 9.64
C ASP A 261 -9.13 5.89 9.04
N ASP A 262 -8.65 6.03 7.81
CA ASP A 262 -7.96 4.98 7.05
C ASP A 262 -6.73 4.44 7.79
N HIS A 263 -6.00 5.28 8.53
CA HIS A 263 -4.83 4.85 9.30
C HIS A 263 -5.24 3.88 10.44
N VAL A 264 -6.35 4.16 11.11
CA VAL A 264 -6.88 3.31 12.19
C VAL A 264 -7.33 1.97 11.64
N ILE A 265 -7.99 1.97 10.48
CA ILE A 265 -8.43 0.74 9.83
C ILE A 265 -7.24 -0.11 9.39
N MET A 266 -6.20 0.50 8.80
CA MET A 266 -4.98 -0.22 8.43
C MET A 266 -4.33 -0.90 9.64
N ILE A 267 -4.21 -0.20 10.77
CA ILE A 267 -3.67 -0.78 12.01
C ILE A 267 -4.53 -1.95 12.50
N LYS A 268 -5.87 -1.80 12.55
CA LYS A 268 -6.77 -2.88 12.98
C LYS A 268 -6.74 -4.09 12.05
N LEU A 269 -6.54 -3.87 10.76
CA LEU A 269 -6.36 -4.94 9.78
C LEU A 269 -5.03 -5.69 9.98
N ALA A 270 -3.93 -4.96 10.17
CA ALA A 270 -2.61 -5.54 10.42
C ALA A 270 -2.57 -6.31 11.76
N ASP A 271 -3.12 -5.72 12.82
CA ASP A 271 -3.34 -6.34 14.13
C ASP A 271 -4.15 -7.64 13.98
N ARG A 272 -5.28 -7.59 13.27
CA ARG A 272 -6.10 -8.78 13.03
C ARG A 272 -5.34 -9.86 12.27
N LEU A 273 -4.58 -9.50 11.23
CA LEU A 273 -3.81 -10.47 10.46
C LEU A 273 -2.79 -11.19 11.35
N HIS A 274 -2.01 -10.44 12.13
CA HIS A 274 -1.04 -11.03 13.04
C HIS A 274 -1.70 -11.94 14.10
N ASN A 275 -2.84 -11.52 14.64
CA ASN A 275 -3.62 -12.35 15.56
C ASN A 275 -4.12 -13.65 14.92
N MET A 276 -4.55 -13.61 13.66
CA MET A 276 -4.94 -14.81 12.92
C MET A 276 -3.76 -15.73 12.59
N ARG A 277 -2.57 -15.17 12.32
CA ARG A 277 -1.33 -15.95 12.12
C ARG A 277 -0.86 -16.66 13.40
N THR A 278 -1.18 -16.10 14.57
CA THR A 278 -0.78 -16.61 15.89
C THR A 278 -1.94 -17.22 16.70
N ILE A 279 -3.07 -17.51 16.04
CA ILE A 279 -4.31 -17.92 16.71
C ILE A 279 -4.16 -19.21 17.53
N GLU A 280 -3.26 -20.12 17.13
CA GLU A 280 -3.05 -21.42 17.78
C GLU A 280 -2.56 -21.30 19.22
N PHE A 281 -1.95 -20.19 19.60
CA PHE A 281 -1.48 -19.93 20.97
C PHE A 281 -2.59 -19.43 21.91
N MET A 282 -3.77 -19.08 21.38
CA MET A 282 -4.91 -18.66 22.20
C MET A 282 -5.81 -19.84 22.58
N GLU A 283 -6.71 -19.64 23.55
CA GLU A 283 -7.69 -20.64 23.97
C GLU A 283 -8.57 -21.08 22.79
N SER A 284 -8.62 -22.39 22.53
CA SER A 284 -9.34 -22.98 21.40
C SER A 284 -10.83 -22.66 21.35
N GLN A 285 -11.44 -22.41 22.52
CA GLN A 285 -12.84 -21.98 22.63
C GLN A 285 -13.13 -20.67 21.91
N ARG A 286 -12.13 -19.80 21.73
CA ARG A 286 -12.26 -18.48 21.09
C ARG A 286 -11.92 -18.50 19.60
N TRP A 287 -11.36 -19.58 19.07
CA TRP A 287 -10.91 -19.64 17.66
C TRP A 287 -12.06 -19.39 16.69
N LYS A 288 -13.19 -20.08 16.89
CA LYS A 288 -14.38 -19.95 16.04
C LYS A 288 -14.99 -18.56 16.07
N GLU A 289 -14.99 -17.92 17.25
CA GLU A 289 -15.44 -16.53 17.41
C GLU A 289 -14.55 -15.58 16.60
N LYS A 290 -13.23 -15.69 16.76
CA LYS A 290 -12.26 -14.82 16.07
C LYS A 290 -12.22 -15.02 14.56
N ALA A 291 -12.39 -16.26 14.10
CA ALA A 291 -12.51 -16.58 12.68
C ALA A 291 -13.78 -15.97 12.07
N LYS A 292 -14.94 -16.11 12.72
CA LYS A 292 -16.19 -15.48 12.28
C LYS A 292 -16.08 -13.96 12.22
N GLU A 293 -15.55 -13.35 13.29
CA GLU A 293 -15.31 -11.90 13.34
C GLU A 293 -14.42 -11.44 12.18
N THR A 294 -13.39 -12.22 11.85
CA THR A 294 -12.49 -11.94 10.72
C THR A 294 -13.24 -11.93 9.39
N ILE A 295 -14.05 -12.96 9.11
CA ILE A 295 -14.79 -13.09 7.85
C ILE A 295 -15.91 -12.04 7.73
N GLU A 296 -16.64 -11.79 8.82
CA GLU A 296 -17.82 -10.93 8.79
C GLU A 296 -17.47 -9.44 8.86
N ILE A 297 -16.36 -9.09 9.51
CA ILE A 297 -15.98 -7.70 9.76
C ILE A 297 -14.71 -7.32 8.98
N PHE A 298 -13.61 -8.02 9.20
CA PHE A 298 -12.30 -7.58 8.72
C PHE A 298 -12.07 -7.87 7.23
N SER A 299 -12.49 -9.02 6.71
CA SER A 299 -12.35 -9.36 5.29
C SER A 299 -13.08 -8.39 4.34
N PRO A 300 -14.33 -7.97 4.63
CA PRO A 300 -15.01 -6.94 3.84
C PRO A 300 -14.30 -5.59 3.90
N ILE A 301 -13.75 -5.21 5.06
CA ILE A 301 -12.98 -3.98 5.21
C ILE A 301 -11.69 -4.07 4.37
N ALA A 302 -10.93 -5.16 4.47
CA ALA A 302 -9.72 -5.38 3.65
C ALA A 302 -10.01 -5.29 2.14
N ALA A 303 -11.16 -5.81 1.70
CA ALA A 303 -11.61 -5.71 0.31
C ALA A 303 -11.83 -4.25 -0.13
N LYS A 304 -12.43 -3.42 0.73
CA LYS A 304 -12.65 -1.99 0.46
C LYS A 304 -11.35 -1.20 0.39
N PHE A 305 -10.35 -1.57 1.17
CA PHE A 305 -9.00 -1.00 1.12
C PHE A 305 -8.19 -1.47 -0.10
N ASN A 306 -8.80 -2.20 -1.05
CA ASN A 306 -8.16 -2.80 -2.23
C ASN A 306 -6.93 -3.67 -1.91
N ASN A 307 -6.80 -4.16 -0.68
CA ASN A 307 -5.72 -5.05 -0.30
C ASN A 307 -6.16 -6.51 -0.47
N SER A 308 -6.13 -6.98 -1.73
CA SER A 308 -6.55 -8.34 -2.08
C SER A 308 -5.67 -9.43 -1.45
N LYS A 309 -4.39 -9.14 -1.21
CA LYS A 309 -3.46 -10.06 -0.54
C LYS A 309 -3.88 -10.29 0.90
N LEU A 310 -4.02 -9.20 1.67
CA LEU A 310 -4.48 -9.21 3.05
C LEU A 310 -5.84 -9.89 3.19
N LYS A 311 -6.81 -9.53 2.33
CA LYS A 311 -8.14 -10.17 2.34
C LYS A 311 -8.03 -11.68 2.15
N THR A 312 -7.29 -12.12 1.14
CA THR A 312 -7.15 -13.54 0.80
C THR A 312 -6.50 -14.30 1.95
N GLU A 313 -5.49 -13.71 2.58
CA GLU A 313 -4.80 -14.31 3.71
C GLU A 313 -5.71 -14.39 4.95
N LEU A 314 -6.42 -13.31 5.29
CA LEU A 314 -7.41 -13.29 6.38
C LEU A 314 -8.49 -14.35 6.18
N ASP A 315 -9.05 -14.45 4.96
CA ASP A 315 -10.06 -15.47 4.62
C ASP A 315 -9.49 -16.89 4.78
N ASN A 316 -8.31 -17.15 4.23
CA ASN A 316 -7.68 -18.47 4.29
C ASN A 316 -7.32 -18.89 5.72
N LEU A 317 -6.84 -17.96 6.54
CA LEU A 317 -6.55 -18.22 7.95
C LEU A 317 -7.84 -18.45 8.74
N ALA A 318 -8.87 -17.64 8.52
CA ALA A 318 -10.14 -17.77 9.23
C ALA A 318 -10.87 -19.08 8.89
N LEU A 319 -10.94 -19.45 7.61
CA LEU A 319 -11.64 -20.66 7.15
C LEU A 319 -11.16 -21.96 7.82
N LYS A 320 -9.91 -22.02 8.32
CA LYS A 320 -9.37 -23.16 9.07
C LYS A 320 -10.08 -23.40 10.41
N TYR A 321 -10.76 -22.40 10.96
CA TYR A 321 -11.29 -22.41 12.33
C TYR A 321 -12.80 -22.09 12.42
N VAL A 322 -13.53 -22.06 11.29
CA VAL A 322 -14.98 -21.78 11.22
C VAL A 322 -15.84 -22.99 11.59
#